data_AF-A0A7C3ANI1-F1
#
_entry.id   AF-A0A7C3ANI1-F1
#
_cell.length_a   1.000
_cell.length_b   1.000
_cell.length_c   1.000
_cell.angle_alpha   90.00
_cell.angle_beta   90.00
_cell.angle_gamma   90.00
#
_symmetry.space_group_name_H-M   'P 1'
#
loop_
_entity.id
_entity.type
_entity.pdbx_description
1 polymer ?
#
loop_
_entity_poly.entity_id
_entity_poly.type
_entity_poly.pdbx_seq_one_letter_code
_entity_poly.pdbx_strand_id
1 'polypeptide(L)'
;MMVRPPGFEPGSSAWQAPLNGSPALKGLKINYLQIRSDFVTFLKSRGLNPRYIECMLRYLDKYVTVINGPMDILRIFSGLTKGQQHNLSRGLRNLFNFLEMQGFNKNYLDILRKNIPKDEVGFDLRIPSELEIISALKTMSKGLFKYKVLYDLVLDSGLRLIEACRLINNFSQLEIHAFQGFYVAPLGFFRKTKLAYFAFFTEYTFNQIKKLREKVDWGAATHYVQKKRVPAFKYLRKFANDQMTSEQLNIPEAVADFIQGRTPKSIGARHYMKLKRKAIQFYPRYAAYITKLRRKADLTN
;
A
#
# COMPACT_ATOMS: atom_id res chain seq x y z
N MET A 1 -39.90 -5.19 -61.76
CA MET A 1 -39.86 -6.47 -61.04
C MET A 1 -38.43 -7.00 -61.07
N MET A 2 -37.73 -6.93 -59.93
CA MET A 2 -36.64 -7.86 -59.60
C MET A 2 -36.45 -7.80 -58.09
N VAL A 3 -36.98 -8.85 -57.45
CA VAL A 3 -36.98 -9.10 -56.01
C VAL A 3 -35.56 -9.47 -55.60
N ARG A 4 -35.01 -8.81 -54.57
CA ARG A 4 -33.77 -9.27 -53.90
C ARG A 4 -34.14 -10.12 -52.68
N PRO A 5 -33.40 -11.21 -52.38
CA PRO A 5 -33.73 -12.11 -51.27
C PRO A 5 -33.52 -11.46 -49.90
N PRO A 6 -34.31 -11.81 -48.89
CA PRO A 6 -34.11 -11.38 -47.51
C PRO A 6 -33.13 -12.32 -46.79
N GLY A 7 -32.23 -11.76 -45.98
CA GLY A 7 -31.58 -12.50 -44.90
C GLY A 7 -30.05 -12.52 -44.95
N PHE A 8 -29.44 -11.56 -44.25
CA PHE A 8 -28.27 -11.83 -43.40
C PHE A 8 -28.15 -10.68 -42.39
N GLU A 9 -28.76 -10.83 -41.21
CA GLU A 9 -28.47 -9.95 -40.06
C GLU A 9 -27.11 -10.35 -39.45
N PRO A 10 -26.21 -9.39 -39.13
CA PRO A 10 -25.03 -9.69 -38.34
C PRO A 10 -25.48 -10.12 -36.93
N GLY A 11 -25.03 -11.29 -36.50
CA GLY A 11 -25.44 -11.92 -35.23
C GLY A 11 -25.42 -10.96 -34.03
N SER A 12 -26.59 -10.86 -33.40
CA SER A 12 -26.81 -10.17 -32.14
C SER A 12 -25.86 -10.70 -31.07
N SER A 13 -25.09 -9.81 -30.43
CA SER A 13 -24.33 -10.16 -29.23
C SER A 13 -25.29 -10.63 -28.15
N ALA A 14 -24.98 -11.74 -27.47
CA ALA A 14 -25.81 -12.41 -26.45
C ALA A 14 -26.02 -11.62 -25.14
N TRP A 15 -26.13 -10.29 -25.21
CA TRP A 15 -26.25 -9.36 -24.07
C TRP A 15 -27.60 -8.66 -23.97
N GLN A 16 -28.54 -8.92 -24.88
CA GLN A 16 -29.87 -8.30 -24.84
C GLN A 16 -30.97 -9.35 -24.71
N ALA A 17 -31.61 -9.40 -23.54
CA ALA A 17 -32.92 -9.99 -23.35
C ALA A 17 -33.84 -8.92 -22.71
N PRO A 18 -35.01 -8.61 -23.28
CA PRO A 18 -35.90 -7.59 -22.73
C PRO A 18 -36.90 -8.13 -21.70
N LEU A 19 -37.34 -7.17 -20.88
CA LEU A 19 -38.25 -7.21 -19.74
C LEU A 19 -39.64 -7.74 -20.09
N ASN A 20 -40.21 -8.60 -19.21
CA ASN A 20 -41.53 -8.40 -18.60
C ASN A 20 -41.87 -9.54 -17.61
N GLY A 21 -42.26 -9.16 -16.38
CA GLY A 21 -42.79 -10.04 -15.32
C GLY A 21 -41.76 -10.59 -14.32
N SER A 22 -41.56 -9.93 -13.17
CA SER A 22 -40.75 -10.48 -12.06
C SER A 22 -41.41 -11.74 -11.48
N PRO A 23 -40.69 -12.84 -11.13
CA PRO A 23 -39.38 -12.86 -10.49
C PRO A 23 -38.39 -13.91 -11.05
N ALA A 24 -37.20 -13.49 -11.51
CA ALA A 24 -36.12 -14.43 -11.81
C ALA A 24 -34.73 -13.77 -11.75
N LEU A 25 -34.06 -13.87 -10.60
CA LEU A 25 -32.59 -13.87 -10.53
C LEU A 25 -31.99 -15.16 -11.15
N LYS A 26 -32.67 -15.77 -12.13
CA LYS A 26 -32.14 -16.90 -12.91
C LYS A 26 -31.27 -16.34 -14.02
N GLY A 27 -29.96 -16.37 -13.77
CA GLY A 27 -29.02 -16.77 -14.81
C GLY A 27 -28.34 -15.68 -15.63
N LEU A 28 -27.95 -14.54 -15.04
CA LEU A 28 -26.82 -13.78 -15.60
C LEU A 28 -25.53 -14.55 -15.27
N LYS A 29 -25.24 -15.57 -16.08
CA LYS A 29 -24.05 -16.40 -15.98
C LYS A 29 -22.82 -15.54 -16.31
N ILE A 30 -21.95 -15.31 -15.33
CA ILE A 30 -20.66 -14.65 -15.57
C ILE A 30 -19.64 -15.74 -15.88
N ASN A 31 -19.18 -15.81 -17.13
CA ASN A 31 -18.07 -16.67 -17.52
C ASN A 31 -16.77 -15.87 -17.56
N TYR A 32 -15.98 -15.95 -16.48
CA TYR A 32 -14.75 -15.16 -16.33
C TYR A 32 -13.77 -15.39 -17.49
N LEU A 33 -13.62 -16.63 -17.96
CA LEU A 33 -12.68 -16.96 -19.03
C LEU A 33 -13.02 -16.24 -20.34
N GLN A 34 -14.31 -16.06 -20.64
CA GLN A 34 -14.76 -15.37 -21.85
C GLN A 34 -14.53 -13.85 -21.79
N ILE A 35 -14.66 -13.26 -20.61
CA ILE A 35 -14.52 -11.80 -20.41
C ILE A 35 -13.10 -11.39 -19.96
N ARG A 36 -12.20 -12.37 -19.78
CA ARG A 36 -10.90 -12.15 -19.16
C ARG A 36 -10.04 -11.16 -19.95
N SER A 37 -9.99 -11.29 -21.28
CA SER A 37 -9.19 -10.40 -22.15
C SER A 37 -9.59 -8.94 -21.95
N ASP A 38 -10.89 -8.68 -21.98
CA ASP A 38 -11.45 -7.32 -21.89
C ASP A 38 -11.27 -6.77 -20.48
N PHE A 39 -11.40 -7.62 -19.46
CA PHE A 39 -11.10 -7.26 -18.09
C PHE A 39 -9.62 -6.89 -17.88
N VAL A 40 -8.69 -7.60 -18.51
CA VAL A 40 -7.25 -7.25 -18.48
C VAL A 40 -7.02 -5.89 -19.13
N THR A 41 -7.64 -5.63 -20.28
CA THR A 41 -7.58 -4.31 -20.95
C THR A 41 -8.13 -3.21 -20.06
N PHE A 42 -9.27 -3.46 -19.40
CA PHE A 42 -9.85 -2.56 -18.42
C PHE A 42 -8.90 -2.29 -17.24
N LEU A 43 -8.26 -3.31 -16.66
CA LEU A 43 -7.34 -3.09 -15.55
C LEU A 43 -6.12 -2.25 -15.96
N LYS A 44 -5.60 -2.47 -17.17
CA LYS A 44 -4.46 -1.71 -17.73
C LYS A 44 -4.81 -0.25 -17.97
N SER A 45 -6.03 0.05 -18.47
CA SER A 45 -6.47 1.43 -18.72
C SER A 45 -6.62 2.26 -17.45
N ARG A 46 -6.73 1.63 -16.28
CA ARG A 46 -6.92 2.29 -14.97
C ARG A 46 -5.63 2.80 -14.33
N GLY A 47 -4.48 2.63 -14.99
CA GLY A 47 -3.18 3.07 -14.47
C GLY A 47 -2.82 2.45 -13.11
N LEU A 48 -3.33 1.24 -12.82
CA LEU A 48 -3.07 0.55 -11.58
C LEU A 48 -1.64 -0.02 -11.56
N ASN A 49 -1.11 -0.28 -10.36
CA ASN A 49 0.21 -0.87 -10.22
C ASN A 49 0.27 -2.26 -10.91
N PRO A 50 1.26 -2.55 -11.77
CA PRO A 50 1.33 -3.83 -12.49
C PRO A 50 1.34 -5.06 -11.59
N ARG A 51 2.11 -5.05 -10.48
CA ARG A 51 2.12 -6.16 -9.51
C ARG A 51 0.75 -6.34 -8.82
N TYR A 52 -0.02 -5.26 -8.66
CA TYR A 52 -1.37 -5.33 -8.13
C TYR A 52 -2.35 -5.96 -9.12
N ILE A 53 -2.26 -5.59 -10.40
CA ILE A 53 -3.03 -6.22 -11.49
C ILE A 53 -2.70 -7.71 -11.58
N GLU A 54 -1.41 -8.06 -11.62
CA GLU A 54 -0.95 -9.44 -11.71
C GLU A 54 -1.43 -10.29 -10.53
N CYS A 55 -1.32 -9.77 -9.31
CA CYS A 55 -1.84 -10.46 -8.13
C CYS A 55 -3.35 -10.70 -8.25
N MET A 56 -4.11 -9.68 -8.67
CA MET A 56 -5.55 -9.78 -8.86
C MET A 56 -5.93 -10.86 -9.88
N LEU A 57 -5.29 -10.82 -11.06
CA LEU A 57 -5.52 -11.78 -12.13
C LEU A 57 -5.15 -13.20 -11.69
N ARG A 58 -4.00 -13.39 -11.04
CA ARG A 58 -3.57 -14.70 -10.55
C ARG A 58 -4.60 -15.35 -9.62
N TYR A 59 -5.24 -14.58 -8.73
CA TYR A 59 -6.27 -15.10 -7.84
C TYR A 59 -7.59 -15.37 -8.59
N LEU A 60 -7.99 -14.50 -9.51
CA LEU A 60 -9.17 -14.73 -10.34
C LEU A 60 -8.99 -15.96 -11.24
N ASP A 61 -7.87 -16.06 -11.96
CA ASP A 61 -7.52 -17.18 -12.84
C ASP A 61 -7.49 -18.52 -12.09
N LYS A 62 -7.07 -18.50 -10.82
CA LYS A 62 -6.99 -19.71 -10.00
C LYS A 62 -8.33 -20.18 -9.44
N TYR A 63 -9.23 -19.25 -9.09
CA TYR A 63 -10.40 -19.56 -8.28
C TYR A 63 -11.74 -19.24 -8.94
N VAL A 64 -11.76 -18.50 -10.05
CA VAL A 64 -12.99 -18.03 -10.69
C VAL A 64 -13.10 -18.58 -12.09
N THR A 65 -14.19 -19.29 -12.36
CA THR A 65 -14.55 -19.79 -13.69
C THR A 65 -15.91 -19.24 -14.08
N VAL A 66 -16.98 -19.89 -13.63
CA VAL A 66 -18.36 -19.48 -13.87
C VAL A 66 -18.99 -19.09 -12.55
N ILE A 67 -19.67 -17.94 -12.53
CA ILE A 67 -20.50 -17.50 -11.42
C ILE A 67 -21.94 -17.47 -11.91
N ASN A 68 -22.77 -18.38 -11.39
CA ASN A 68 -24.19 -18.45 -11.70
C ASN A 68 -25.03 -17.67 -10.69
N GLY A 69 -24.51 -17.49 -9.47
CA GLY A 69 -25.22 -16.77 -8.43
C GLY A 69 -24.46 -16.64 -7.11
N PRO A 70 -25.16 -16.17 -6.06
CA PRO A 70 -24.55 -15.81 -4.77
C PRO A 70 -23.84 -16.97 -4.08
N MET A 71 -24.39 -18.19 -4.16
CA MET A 71 -23.79 -19.38 -3.57
C MET A 71 -22.43 -19.75 -4.18
N ASP A 72 -22.22 -19.44 -5.46
CA ASP A 72 -20.92 -19.68 -6.10
C ASP A 72 -19.84 -18.77 -5.51
N ILE A 73 -20.20 -17.56 -5.08
CA ILE A 73 -19.27 -16.67 -4.36
C ILE A 73 -18.81 -17.33 -3.07
N LEU A 74 -19.73 -17.84 -2.25
CA LEU A 74 -19.38 -18.53 -0.99
C LEU A 74 -18.49 -19.76 -1.25
N ARG A 75 -18.80 -20.54 -2.28
CA ARG A 75 -18.01 -21.72 -2.68
C ARG A 75 -16.60 -21.34 -3.13
N ILE A 76 -16.45 -20.29 -3.93
CA ILE A 76 -15.15 -19.76 -4.38
C ILE A 76 -14.24 -19.41 -3.21
N PHE A 77 -14.81 -18.88 -2.11
CA PHE A 77 -14.05 -18.52 -0.91
C PHE A 77 -13.86 -19.67 0.09
N SER A 78 -14.57 -20.78 -0.08
CA SER A 78 -14.51 -21.92 0.83
C SER A 78 -13.09 -22.49 0.90
N GLY A 79 -12.61 -22.76 2.12
CA GLY A 79 -11.27 -23.32 2.35
C GLY A 79 -10.10 -22.37 2.09
N LEU A 80 -10.34 -21.11 1.68
CA LEU A 80 -9.27 -20.14 1.50
C LEU A 80 -8.80 -19.56 2.84
N THR A 81 -7.49 -19.40 2.99
CA THR A 81 -6.89 -18.65 4.11
C THR A 81 -7.29 -17.17 4.08
N LYS A 82 -7.27 -16.48 5.23
CA LYS A 82 -7.60 -15.04 5.32
C LYS A 82 -6.85 -14.18 4.28
N GLY A 83 -5.57 -14.47 4.03
CA GLY A 83 -4.76 -13.76 3.03
C GLY A 83 -5.20 -14.04 1.58
N GLN A 84 -5.61 -15.27 1.26
CA GLN A 84 -6.15 -15.60 -0.05
C GLN A 84 -7.52 -14.96 -0.26
N GLN A 85 -8.40 -15.02 0.75
CA GLN A 85 -9.71 -14.36 0.72
C GLN A 85 -9.56 -12.85 0.47
N HIS A 86 -8.64 -12.19 1.17
CA HIS A 86 -8.35 -10.76 0.98
C HIS A 86 -7.99 -10.40 -0.47
N ASN A 87 -7.10 -11.17 -1.09
CA ASN A 87 -6.67 -10.90 -2.46
C ASN A 87 -7.78 -11.18 -3.48
N LEU A 88 -8.51 -12.28 -3.30
CA LEU A 88 -9.60 -12.66 -4.19
C LEU A 88 -10.81 -11.70 -4.08
N SER A 89 -11.13 -11.25 -2.87
CA SER A 89 -12.16 -10.22 -2.60
C SER A 89 -11.92 -8.95 -3.42
N ARG A 90 -10.66 -8.48 -3.46
CA ARG A 90 -10.28 -7.32 -4.28
C ARG A 90 -10.44 -7.57 -5.78
N GLY A 91 -10.13 -8.78 -6.24
CA GLY A 91 -10.32 -9.17 -7.63
C GLY A 91 -11.78 -9.20 -8.04
N LEU A 92 -12.61 -9.93 -7.32
CA LEU A 92 -14.05 -10.03 -7.59
C LEU A 92 -14.74 -8.67 -7.55
N ARG A 93 -14.39 -7.80 -6.60
CA ARG A 93 -14.95 -6.44 -6.55
C ARG A 93 -14.60 -5.61 -7.79
N ASN A 94 -13.36 -5.69 -8.29
CA ASN A 94 -12.98 -4.98 -9.51
C ASN A 94 -13.62 -5.60 -10.76
N LEU A 95 -13.75 -6.93 -10.81
CA LEU A 95 -14.47 -7.63 -11.87
C LEU A 95 -15.92 -7.17 -11.94
N PHE A 96 -16.62 -7.12 -10.81
CA PHE A 96 -18.00 -6.65 -10.76
C PHE A 96 -18.14 -5.18 -11.14
N ASN A 97 -17.17 -4.32 -10.78
CA ASN A 97 -17.17 -2.95 -11.27
C ASN A 97 -17.01 -2.88 -12.79
N PHE A 98 -16.12 -3.69 -13.37
CA PHE A 98 -15.97 -3.81 -14.82
C PHE A 98 -17.29 -4.24 -15.48
N LEU A 99 -17.92 -5.30 -14.98
CA LEU A 99 -19.20 -5.78 -15.50
C LEU A 99 -20.31 -4.72 -15.43
N GLU A 100 -20.37 -3.96 -14.34
CA GLU A 100 -21.32 -2.84 -14.19
C GLU A 100 -21.11 -1.79 -15.30
N MET A 101 -19.85 -1.47 -15.65
CA MET A 101 -19.54 -0.58 -16.77
C MET A 101 -19.83 -1.20 -18.15
N GLN A 102 -19.85 -2.53 -18.26
CA GLN A 102 -20.28 -3.24 -19.48
C GLN A 102 -21.81 -3.37 -19.58
N GLY A 103 -22.58 -2.78 -18.65
CA GLY A 103 -24.03 -2.77 -18.70
C GLY A 103 -24.71 -3.91 -17.94
N PHE A 104 -23.97 -4.69 -17.15
CA PHE A 104 -24.60 -5.71 -16.29
C PHE A 104 -25.52 -5.09 -15.25
N ASN A 105 -26.56 -5.84 -14.90
CA ASN A 105 -27.52 -5.40 -13.89
C ASN A 105 -26.83 -5.15 -12.53
N LYS A 106 -26.87 -3.89 -12.09
CA LYS A 106 -26.24 -3.44 -10.84
C LYS A 106 -26.78 -4.18 -9.61
N ASN A 107 -28.09 -4.38 -9.52
CA ASN A 107 -28.71 -5.05 -8.37
C ASN A 107 -28.20 -6.50 -8.25
N TYR A 108 -28.07 -7.21 -9.36
CA TYR A 108 -27.49 -8.56 -9.38
C TYR A 108 -26.03 -8.55 -8.88
N LEU A 109 -25.20 -7.64 -9.41
CA LEU A 109 -23.80 -7.51 -8.98
C LEU A 109 -23.68 -7.13 -7.50
N ASP A 110 -24.57 -6.29 -6.97
CA ASP A 110 -24.59 -5.92 -5.56
C ASP A 110 -24.94 -7.11 -4.64
N ILE A 111 -25.83 -8.01 -5.08
CA ILE A 111 -26.08 -9.26 -4.36
C ILE A 111 -24.80 -10.11 -4.32
N LEU A 112 -24.08 -10.25 -5.44
CA LEU A 112 -22.81 -10.99 -5.46
C LEU A 112 -21.76 -10.33 -4.54
N ARG A 113 -21.64 -9.00 -4.56
CA ARG A 113 -20.72 -8.24 -3.70
C ARG A 113 -20.98 -8.45 -2.20
N LYS A 114 -22.27 -8.54 -1.80
CA LYS A 114 -22.66 -8.79 -0.40
C LYS A 114 -22.25 -10.17 0.11
N ASN A 115 -22.06 -11.14 -0.79
CA ASN A 115 -21.64 -12.50 -0.47
C ASN A 115 -20.11 -12.68 -0.46
N ILE A 116 -19.34 -11.64 -0.79
CA ILE A 116 -17.89 -11.64 -0.62
C ILE A 116 -17.58 -11.52 0.89
N PRO A 117 -16.76 -12.42 1.48
CA PRO A 117 -16.35 -12.32 2.87
C PRO A 117 -15.81 -10.94 3.23
N LYS A 118 -16.16 -10.45 4.42
CA LYS A 118 -15.63 -9.19 4.92
C LYS A 118 -14.15 -9.35 5.26
N ASP A 119 -13.35 -8.37 4.87
CA ASP A 119 -11.98 -8.26 5.35
C ASP A 119 -12.00 -7.82 6.81
N GLU A 120 -11.94 -8.77 7.75
CA GLU A 120 -11.70 -8.45 9.15
C GLU A 120 -10.21 -8.18 9.36
N VAL A 121 -9.86 -6.89 9.41
CA VAL A 121 -8.51 -6.46 9.75
C VAL A 121 -8.42 -6.34 11.26
N GLY A 122 -7.89 -7.38 11.92
CA GLY A 122 -7.57 -7.31 13.34
C GLY A 122 -6.58 -6.18 13.64
N PHE A 123 -6.69 -5.57 14.82
CA PHE A 123 -5.78 -4.50 15.23
C PHE A 123 -4.46 -5.11 15.74
N ASP A 124 -3.41 -5.01 14.95
CA ASP A 124 -2.06 -5.41 15.36
C ASP A 124 -1.51 -4.37 16.34
N LEU A 125 -1.50 -4.67 17.64
CA LEU A 125 -1.00 -3.78 18.70
C LEU A 125 0.52 -3.89 18.93
N ARG A 126 1.23 -4.77 18.23
CA ARG A 126 2.65 -5.01 18.50
C ARG A 126 3.50 -3.76 18.20
N ILE A 127 4.30 -3.38 19.19
CA ILE A 127 5.37 -2.37 19.14
C ILE A 127 6.65 -3.05 19.62
N PRO A 128 7.76 -3.03 18.86
CA PRO A 128 9.04 -3.54 19.32
C PRO A 128 9.57 -2.76 20.52
N SER A 129 10.29 -3.43 21.42
CA SER A 129 11.04 -2.78 22.50
C SER A 129 12.33 -2.11 22.02
N GLU A 130 12.93 -1.23 22.83
CA GLU A 130 14.26 -0.68 22.53
C GLU A 130 15.31 -1.76 22.30
N LEU A 131 15.31 -2.83 23.11
CA LEU A 131 16.28 -3.92 23.01
C LEU A 131 16.17 -4.65 21.67
N GLU A 132 14.94 -4.88 21.19
CA GLU A 132 14.71 -5.46 19.86
C GLU A 132 15.24 -4.53 18.76
N ILE A 133 15.06 -3.21 18.89
CA ILE A 133 15.58 -2.23 17.93
C ILE A 133 17.12 -2.18 17.97
N ILE A 134 17.73 -2.18 19.14
CA ILE A 134 19.19 -2.19 19.30
C ILE A 134 19.78 -3.46 18.67
N SER A 135 19.22 -4.64 18.97
CA SER A 135 19.62 -5.91 18.37
C SER A 135 19.45 -5.92 16.85
N ALA A 136 18.35 -5.34 16.35
CA ALA A 136 18.11 -5.18 14.92
C ALA A 136 19.14 -4.28 14.26
N LEU A 137 19.49 -3.14 14.87
CA LEU A 137 20.53 -2.24 14.36
C LEU A 137 21.90 -2.95 14.29
N LYS A 138 22.29 -3.71 15.32
CA LYS A 138 23.50 -4.56 15.32
C LYS A 138 23.47 -5.64 14.23
N THR A 139 22.31 -6.23 13.97
CA THR A 139 22.16 -7.26 12.94
C THR A 139 22.23 -6.67 11.53
N MET A 140 21.59 -5.51 11.34
CA MET A 140 21.56 -4.81 10.05
C MET A 140 22.90 -4.17 9.71
N SER A 141 23.70 -3.74 10.70
CA SER A 141 25.03 -3.18 10.48
C SER A 141 26.01 -4.19 9.87
N LYS A 142 25.85 -5.48 10.18
CA LYS A 142 26.61 -6.60 9.59
C LYS A 142 26.04 -7.09 8.26
N GLY A 143 25.01 -6.41 7.73
CA GLY A 143 24.26 -6.82 6.55
C GLY A 143 24.62 -6.05 5.28
N LEU A 144 23.82 -6.25 4.23
CA LEU A 144 23.91 -5.47 3.00
C LEU A 144 23.66 -3.99 3.29
N PHE A 145 24.63 -3.16 2.91
CA PHE A 145 24.64 -1.73 3.19
C PHE A 145 23.35 -1.02 2.75
N LYS A 146 22.86 -1.28 1.53
CA LYS A 146 21.62 -0.65 1.01
C LYS A 146 20.39 -0.88 1.88
N TYR A 147 20.25 -2.08 2.48
CA TYR A 147 19.12 -2.38 3.35
C TYR A 147 19.32 -1.88 4.77
N LYS A 148 20.57 -1.77 5.24
CA LYS A 148 20.89 -1.04 6.47
C LYS A 148 20.47 0.43 6.35
N VAL A 149 20.89 1.11 5.28
CA VAL A 149 20.53 2.53 5.04
C VAL A 149 19.01 2.73 4.96
N LEU A 150 18.30 1.84 4.26
CA LEU A 150 16.84 1.88 4.21
C LEU A 150 16.19 1.66 5.57
N TYR A 151 16.74 0.77 6.40
CA TYR A 151 16.26 0.50 7.77
C TYR A 151 16.46 1.71 8.68
N ASP A 152 17.66 2.29 8.66
CA ASP A 152 18.01 3.52 9.35
C ASP A 152 17.08 4.68 8.96
N LEU A 153 16.80 4.85 7.67
CA LEU A 153 15.88 5.89 7.18
C LEU A 153 14.46 5.69 7.68
N VAL A 154 13.93 4.46 7.64
CA VAL A 154 12.57 4.20 8.13
C VAL A 154 12.47 4.40 9.63
N LEU A 155 13.50 4.05 10.39
CA LEU A 155 13.57 4.31 11.83
C LEU A 155 13.60 5.81 12.11
N ASP A 156 14.47 6.56 11.45
CA ASP A 156 14.63 8.01 11.65
C ASP A 156 13.38 8.82 11.30
N SER A 157 12.71 8.45 10.21
CA SER A 157 11.64 9.26 9.61
C SER A 157 10.25 8.74 9.89
N GLY A 158 10.11 7.46 10.24
CA GLY A 158 8.83 6.78 10.27
C GLY A 158 8.13 6.74 8.90
N LEU A 159 8.84 6.89 7.77
CA LEU A 159 8.29 6.81 6.40
C LEU A 159 7.79 5.41 6.03
N ARG A 160 6.89 5.31 5.04
CA ARG A 160 6.41 3.98 4.59
C ARG A 160 7.56 3.39 3.81
N LEU A 161 7.72 2.06 3.87
CA LEU A 161 8.80 1.40 3.13
C LEU A 161 8.89 1.86 1.68
N ILE A 162 7.76 1.98 0.99
CA ILE A 162 7.71 2.45 -0.40
C ILE A 162 8.14 3.91 -0.57
N GLU A 163 7.84 4.79 0.41
CA GLU A 163 8.24 6.20 0.40
C GLU A 163 9.73 6.33 0.69
N ALA A 164 10.25 5.56 1.64
CA ALA A 164 11.67 5.48 1.95
C ALA A 164 12.50 4.95 0.77
N CYS A 165 12.03 3.90 0.09
CA CYS A 165 12.67 3.41 -1.14
C CYS A 165 12.68 4.48 -2.23
N ARG A 166 11.59 5.23 -2.40
CA ARG A 166 11.51 6.33 -3.37
C ARG A 166 12.47 7.46 -3.03
N LEU A 167 12.59 7.84 -1.76
CA LEU A 167 13.54 8.85 -1.32
C LEU A 167 14.96 8.44 -1.71
N ILE A 168 15.38 7.23 -1.32
CA ILE A 168 16.74 6.73 -1.62
C ILE A 168 16.98 6.68 -3.12
N ASN A 169 16.06 6.13 -3.89
CA ASN A 169 16.24 5.92 -5.33
C ASN A 169 16.24 7.23 -6.15
N ASN A 170 15.72 8.33 -5.61
CA ASN A 170 15.68 9.63 -6.28
C ASN A 170 16.49 10.70 -5.50
N PHE A 171 17.36 10.28 -4.58
CA PHE A 171 17.99 11.18 -3.61
C PHE A 171 18.76 12.34 -4.26
N SER A 172 19.43 12.10 -5.39
CA SER A 172 20.17 13.15 -6.13
C SER A 172 19.30 14.23 -6.75
N GLN A 173 17.99 13.99 -6.87
CA GLN A 173 17.01 14.94 -7.44
C GLN A 173 16.24 15.69 -6.36
N LEU A 174 16.44 15.35 -5.08
CA LEU A 174 15.72 15.97 -3.97
C LEU A 174 16.48 17.17 -3.43
N GLU A 175 15.74 18.25 -3.17
CA GLU A 175 16.25 19.38 -2.41
C GLU A 175 16.26 19.00 -0.92
N ILE A 176 17.43 18.87 -0.32
CA ILE A 176 17.56 18.50 1.09
C ILE A 176 17.82 19.75 1.93
N HIS A 177 16.94 20.04 2.89
CA HIS A 177 17.07 21.18 3.80
C HIS A 177 17.82 20.74 5.06
N ALA A 178 18.96 21.38 5.33
CA ALA A 178 19.75 21.12 6.52
C ALA A 178 19.23 21.92 7.72
N PHE A 179 19.16 21.28 8.88
CA PHE A 179 18.88 21.87 10.17
C PHE A 179 19.93 21.39 11.17
N GLN A 180 20.00 22.02 12.35
CA GLN A 180 21.00 21.65 13.35
C GLN A 180 20.81 20.19 13.82
N GLY A 181 21.66 19.29 13.33
CA GLY A 181 21.68 17.86 13.67
C GLY A 181 20.73 16.95 12.88
N PHE A 182 19.98 17.47 11.88
CA PHE A 182 19.09 16.67 11.05
C PHE A 182 18.79 17.32 9.70
N TYR A 183 18.15 16.55 8.81
CA TYR A 183 17.80 16.95 7.46
C TYR A 183 16.32 16.72 7.19
N VAL A 184 15.76 17.55 6.30
CA VAL A 184 14.36 17.44 5.84
C VAL A 184 14.33 17.40 4.33
N ALA A 185 13.74 16.35 3.75
CA ALA A 185 13.53 16.24 2.31
C ALA A 185 12.03 16.41 1.97
N PRO A 186 11.65 17.41 1.16
CA PRO A 186 10.31 17.47 0.57
C PRO A 186 10.14 16.32 -0.41
N LEU A 187 9.12 15.49 -0.19
CA LEU A 187 8.84 14.31 -1.00
C LEU A 187 7.75 14.57 -2.05
N GLY A 188 6.81 15.49 -1.78
CA GLY A 188 5.73 15.82 -2.72
C GLY A 188 4.87 14.61 -3.16
N PHE A 189 4.82 13.53 -2.37
CA PHE A 189 4.16 12.31 -2.81
C PHE A 189 2.66 12.31 -2.46
N PHE A 190 1.83 12.45 -3.50
CA PHE A 190 0.37 12.36 -3.42
C PHE A 190 -0.10 10.94 -3.78
N ARG A 191 -0.60 10.15 -2.81
CA ARG A 191 -1.20 8.84 -3.10
C ARG A 191 -2.66 8.78 -2.68
N LYS A 192 -3.57 9.16 -3.59
CA LYS A 192 -5.03 9.23 -3.37
C LYS A 192 -5.38 10.06 -2.12
N THR A 193 -5.47 9.41 -0.97
CA THR A 193 -5.80 9.99 0.34
C THR A 193 -4.60 10.12 1.30
N LYS A 194 -3.44 9.53 0.97
CA LYS A 194 -2.25 9.49 1.84
C LYS A 194 -1.14 10.39 1.29
N LEU A 195 -0.51 11.14 2.18
CA LEU A 195 0.52 12.12 1.86
C LEU A 195 1.77 11.86 2.68
N ALA A 196 2.90 11.76 2.00
CA ALA A 196 4.20 11.89 2.63
C ALA A 196 4.86 13.10 1.98
N TYR A 197 4.81 14.20 2.69
CA TYR A 197 5.32 15.46 2.17
C TYR A 197 6.75 15.75 2.58
N PHE A 198 7.16 15.29 3.76
CA PHE A 198 8.51 15.52 4.27
C PHE A 198 9.06 14.23 4.86
N ALA A 199 10.36 14.04 4.68
CA ALA A 199 11.14 13.03 5.38
C ALA A 199 12.08 13.74 6.33
N PHE A 200 12.00 13.43 7.61
CA PHE A 200 12.94 13.91 8.63
C PHE A 200 13.93 12.80 8.92
N PHE A 201 15.23 13.08 8.88
CA PHE A 201 16.24 12.07 9.20
C PHE A 201 17.52 12.69 9.73
N THR A 202 18.26 11.92 10.52
CA THR A 202 19.49 12.38 11.17
C THR A 202 20.64 12.52 10.19
N GLU A 203 21.67 13.25 10.60
CA GLU A 203 22.93 13.36 9.85
C GLU A 203 23.61 12.01 9.60
N TYR A 204 23.55 11.10 10.57
CA TYR A 204 24.03 9.72 10.39
C TYR A 204 23.42 9.09 9.15
N THR A 205 22.08 9.12 9.03
CA THR A 205 21.37 8.51 7.90
C THR A 205 21.65 9.25 6.60
N PHE A 206 21.69 10.59 6.62
CA PHE A 206 22.03 11.40 5.44
C PHE A 206 23.38 10.99 4.84
N ASN A 207 24.42 10.88 5.68
CA ASN A 207 25.76 10.51 5.25
C ASN A 207 25.80 9.10 4.65
N GLN A 208 25.01 8.16 5.18
CA GLN A 208 24.93 6.81 4.64
C GLN A 208 24.17 6.77 3.31
N ILE A 209 23.11 7.55 3.14
CA ILE A 209 22.41 7.68 1.85
C ILE A 209 23.35 8.27 0.80
N LYS A 210 24.16 9.29 1.14
CA LYS A 210 25.16 9.86 0.22
C LYS A 210 26.21 8.86 -0.26
N LYS A 211 26.56 7.87 0.56
CA LYS A 211 27.52 6.80 0.22
C LYS A 211 26.89 5.69 -0.63
N LEU A 212 25.56 5.58 -0.63
CA LEU A 212 24.87 4.53 -1.37
C LEU A 212 24.92 4.80 -2.88
N ARG A 213 25.18 3.75 -3.65
CA ARG A 213 25.23 3.77 -5.13
C ARG A 213 24.19 2.87 -5.80
N GLU A 214 23.58 1.99 -5.02
CA GLU A 214 22.61 1.02 -5.52
C GLU A 214 21.17 1.45 -5.24
N LYS A 215 20.25 1.04 -6.12
CA LYS A 215 18.82 1.18 -5.88
C LYS A 215 18.33 0.16 -4.86
N VAL A 216 17.26 0.52 -4.14
CA VAL A 216 16.54 -0.34 -3.21
C VAL A 216 15.15 -0.70 -3.76
N ASP A 217 14.77 -1.98 -3.65
CA ASP A 217 13.41 -2.47 -3.94
C ASP A 217 12.72 -2.86 -2.62
N TRP A 218 11.46 -2.47 -2.49
CA TRP A 218 10.68 -2.69 -1.26
C TRP A 218 10.36 -4.18 -1.01
N GLY A 219 10.17 -4.98 -2.07
CA GLY A 219 9.88 -6.41 -1.96
C GLY A 219 11.11 -7.16 -1.50
N ALA A 220 12.25 -6.91 -2.17
CA ALA A 220 13.53 -7.47 -1.78
C ALA A 220 13.94 -7.07 -0.36
N ALA A 221 13.73 -5.80 0.03
CA ALA A 221 13.96 -5.34 1.39
C ALA A 221 13.07 -6.06 2.42
N THR A 222 11.79 -6.30 2.10
CA THR A 222 10.86 -7.02 2.97
C THR A 222 11.33 -8.46 3.22
N HIS A 223 11.69 -9.18 2.15
CA HIS A 223 12.25 -10.52 2.29
C HIS A 223 13.58 -10.52 3.05
N TYR A 224 14.41 -9.51 2.83
CA TYR A 224 15.70 -9.40 3.49
C TYR A 224 15.57 -9.26 5.02
N VAL A 225 14.71 -8.34 5.50
CA VAL A 225 14.50 -8.16 6.96
C VAL A 225 13.85 -9.39 7.61
N GLN A 226 12.95 -10.08 6.89
CA GLN A 226 12.38 -11.35 7.34
C GLN A 226 13.46 -12.43 7.50
N LYS A 227 14.35 -12.59 6.50
CA LYS A 227 15.47 -13.53 6.55
C LYS A 227 16.42 -13.23 7.72
N LYS A 228 16.66 -11.94 8.00
CA LYS A 228 17.48 -11.49 9.14
C LYS A 228 16.75 -11.58 10.49
N ARG A 229 15.47 -11.95 10.51
CA ARG A 229 14.63 -12.07 11.73
C ARG A 229 14.61 -10.79 12.57
N VAL A 230 14.69 -9.63 11.92
CA VAL A 230 14.59 -8.32 12.58
C VAL A 230 13.18 -7.75 12.43
N PRO A 231 12.76 -6.79 13.27
CA PRO A 231 11.46 -6.15 13.14
C PRO A 231 11.23 -5.60 11.73
N ALA A 232 10.08 -5.95 11.15
CA ALA A 232 9.69 -5.46 9.83
C ALA A 232 9.51 -3.94 9.83
N PHE A 233 9.67 -3.30 8.68
CA PHE A 233 9.56 -1.85 8.51
C PHE A 233 8.25 -1.23 9.06
N LYS A 234 7.13 -1.96 9.01
CA LYS A 234 5.87 -1.48 9.61
C LYS A 234 5.98 -1.28 11.12
N TYR A 235 6.76 -2.13 11.79
CA TYR A 235 6.97 -2.09 13.24
C TYR A 235 7.97 -1.01 13.65
N LEU A 236 8.96 -0.72 12.81
CA LEU A 236 9.83 0.45 13.00
C LEU A 236 9.03 1.75 13.06
N ARG A 237 8.05 1.92 12.16
CA ARG A 237 7.16 3.09 12.19
C ARG A 237 6.31 3.16 13.45
N LYS A 238 5.83 2.01 13.94
CA LYS A 238 5.06 1.97 15.19
C LYS A 238 5.93 2.35 16.37
N PHE A 239 7.13 1.76 16.47
CA PHE A 239 8.15 2.13 17.46
C PHE A 239 8.48 3.62 17.41
N ALA A 240 8.75 4.17 16.22
CA ALA A 240 9.03 5.59 16.05
C ALA A 240 7.88 6.48 16.56
N ASN A 241 6.63 6.08 16.30
CA ASN A 241 5.46 6.87 16.72
C ASN A 241 5.33 6.84 18.24
N ASP A 242 5.37 5.64 18.80
CA ASP A 242 5.29 5.36 20.22
C ASP A 242 6.35 6.14 21.01
N GLN A 243 7.60 6.10 20.56
CA GLN A 243 8.68 6.84 21.21
C GLN A 243 8.53 8.35 21.06
N MET A 244 8.14 8.87 19.89
CA MET A 244 7.87 10.30 19.72
C MET A 244 6.78 10.79 20.70
N THR A 245 5.68 10.05 20.83
CA THR A 245 4.54 10.42 21.69
C THR A 245 4.71 10.01 23.15
N SER A 246 5.81 9.36 23.50
CA SER A 246 6.10 8.98 24.89
C SER A 246 6.18 10.21 25.80
N GLU A 247 5.92 10.01 27.09
CA GLU A 247 6.08 11.07 28.10
C GLU A 247 7.49 11.66 28.12
N GLN A 248 8.50 10.85 27.79
CA GLN A 248 9.90 11.27 27.76
C GLN A 248 10.20 12.27 26.64
N LEU A 249 9.72 12.02 25.41
CA LEU A 249 10.00 12.92 24.28
C LEU A 249 8.94 14.01 24.15
N ASN A 250 7.73 13.75 24.64
CA ASN A 250 6.61 14.67 24.71
C ASN A 250 6.41 15.44 23.39
N ILE A 251 6.47 14.71 22.26
CA ILE A 251 6.17 15.28 20.94
C ILE A 251 4.67 15.13 20.73
N PRO A 252 3.94 16.22 20.43
CA PRO A 252 2.49 16.15 20.22
C PRO A 252 2.13 15.14 19.13
N GLU A 253 1.08 14.36 19.33
CA GLU A 253 0.65 13.29 18.41
C GLU A 253 0.47 13.80 16.98
N ALA A 254 -0.18 14.97 16.80
CA ALA A 254 -0.35 15.59 15.48
C ALA A 254 0.99 15.91 14.77
N VAL A 255 2.06 16.18 15.54
CA VAL A 255 3.41 16.43 15.01
C VAL A 255 4.10 15.10 14.66
N ALA A 256 3.98 14.07 15.51
CA ALA A 256 4.48 12.73 15.22
C ALA A 256 3.82 12.15 13.96
N ASP A 257 2.49 12.26 13.86
CA ASP A 257 1.73 11.86 12.68
C ASP A 257 2.17 12.60 11.42
N PHE A 258 2.46 13.89 11.54
CA PHE A 258 3.00 14.69 10.44
C PHE A 258 4.37 14.20 9.98
N ILE A 259 5.30 13.97 10.92
CA ILE A 259 6.64 13.42 10.63
C ILE A 259 6.53 12.08 9.88
N GLN A 260 5.59 11.21 10.29
CA GLN A 260 5.40 9.89 9.69
C GLN A 260 4.56 9.85 8.40
N GLY A 261 4.06 10.99 7.91
CA GLY A 261 3.16 11.04 6.76
C GLY A 261 1.81 10.34 7.01
N ARG A 262 1.24 10.53 8.21
CA ARG A 262 -0.09 10.06 8.62
C ARG A 262 -1.17 11.15 8.54
N THR A 263 -0.78 12.40 8.26
CA THR A 263 -1.71 13.52 8.16
C THR A 263 -2.67 13.41 6.96
N PRO A 264 -3.99 13.63 7.15
CA PRO A 264 -4.98 13.62 6.08
C PRO A 264 -4.80 14.72 5.03
N LYS A 265 -5.31 14.49 3.81
CA LYS A 265 -5.29 15.45 2.69
C LYS A 265 -6.16 16.71 2.89
N SER A 266 -7.17 16.63 3.76
CA SER A 266 -8.13 17.72 4.00
C SER A 266 -7.58 18.85 4.87
N ILE A 267 -6.36 18.73 5.40
CA ILE A 267 -5.76 19.78 6.22
C ILE A 267 -5.37 20.96 5.33
N GLY A 268 -5.99 22.12 5.56
CA GLY A 268 -5.69 23.35 4.83
C GLY A 268 -4.22 23.78 4.92
N ALA A 269 -3.73 24.45 3.88
CA ALA A 269 -2.32 24.83 3.72
C ALA A 269 -1.72 25.58 4.93
N ARG A 270 -2.50 26.43 5.60
CA ARG A 270 -2.08 27.17 6.81
C ARG A 270 -1.79 26.26 7.99
N HIS A 271 -2.65 25.27 8.22
CA HIS A 271 -2.45 24.27 9.28
C HIS A 271 -1.26 23.37 8.96
N TYR A 272 -1.09 23.04 7.68
CA TYR A 272 0.05 22.27 7.21
C TYR A 272 1.40 22.96 7.47
N MET A 273 1.52 24.26 7.16
CA MET A 273 2.75 25.03 7.44
C MET A 273 3.04 25.18 8.94
N LYS A 274 1.99 25.27 9.77
CA LYS A 274 2.13 25.25 11.23
C LYS A 274 2.68 23.92 11.72
N LEU A 275 2.20 22.79 11.18
CA LEU A 275 2.73 21.46 11.51
C LEU A 275 4.19 21.30 11.08
N LYS A 276 4.57 21.79 9.89
CA LYS A 276 5.99 21.77 9.44
C LYS A 276 6.90 22.48 10.45
N ARG A 277 6.54 23.70 10.86
CA ARG A 277 7.32 24.48 11.85
C ARG A 277 7.43 23.75 13.18
N LYS A 278 6.33 23.19 13.68
CA LYS A 278 6.35 22.37 14.90
C LYS A 278 7.20 21.13 14.74
N ALA A 279 7.11 20.42 13.61
CA ALA A 279 7.92 19.24 13.35
C ALA A 279 9.42 19.56 13.38
N ILE A 280 9.85 20.66 12.75
CA ILE A 280 11.24 21.15 12.82
C ILE A 280 11.66 21.44 14.27
N GLN A 281 10.78 22.01 15.09
CA GLN A 281 11.07 22.32 16.49
C GLN A 281 11.17 21.07 17.38
N PHE A 282 10.30 20.07 17.17
CA PHE A 282 10.21 18.88 18.04
C PHE A 282 11.08 17.72 17.59
N TYR A 283 11.36 17.58 16.29
CA TYR A 283 12.14 16.47 15.74
C TYR A 283 13.53 16.28 16.37
N PRO A 284 14.28 17.33 16.77
CA PRO A 284 15.56 17.17 17.46
C PRO A 284 15.51 16.25 18.69
N ARG A 285 14.38 16.21 19.42
CA ARG A 285 14.20 15.30 20.56
C ARG A 285 14.26 13.84 20.13
N TYR A 286 13.57 13.51 19.03
CA TYR A 286 13.59 12.16 18.46
C TYR A 286 14.94 11.83 17.82
N ALA A 287 15.56 12.78 17.10
CA ALA A 287 16.89 12.60 16.53
C ALA A 287 17.95 12.28 17.59
N ALA A 288 17.93 12.99 18.73
CA ALA A 288 18.81 12.72 19.87
C ALA A 288 18.54 11.34 20.48
N TYR A 289 17.27 10.95 20.61
CA TYR A 289 16.88 9.63 21.10
C TYR A 289 17.40 8.50 20.21
N ILE A 290 17.20 8.59 18.89
CA ILE A 290 17.73 7.57 17.96
C ILE A 290 19.26 7.54 17.98
N THR A 291 19.92 8.69 18.13
CA THR A 291 21.38 8.74 18.28
C THR A 291 21.83 7.98 19.53
N LYS A 292 21.11 8.07 20.65
CA LYS A 292 21.38 7.26 21.85
C LYS A 292 21.18 5.77 21.58
N LEU A 293 20.12 5.36 20.87
CA LEU A 293 19.92 3.95 20.49
C LEU A 293 21.06 3.42 19.62
N ARG A 294 21.52 4.21 18.64
CA ARG A 294 22.67 3.84 17.80
C ARG A 294 23.95 3.67 18.61
N ARG A 295 24.21 4.54 19.58
CA ARG A 295 25.34 4.39 20.52
C ARG A 295 25.23 3.10 21.34
N LYS A 296 24.04 2.78 21.89
CA LYS A 296 23.80 1.48 22.57
C LYS A 296 23.97 0.28 21.62
N ALA A 297 23.85 0.50 20.31
CA ALA A 297 24.08 -0.49 19.28
C ALA A 297 25.54 -0.55 18.79
N ASP A 298 26.46 0.20 19.40
CA ASP A 298 27.88 0.32 18.99
C ASP A 298 28.02 0.88 17.56
N LEU A 299 27.06 1.70 17.14
CA LEU A 299 27.03 2.39 15.85
C LEU A 299 27.24 3.88 16.10
N THR A 300 28.49 4.31 16.21
CA THR A 300 28.84 5.74 16.22
C THR A 300 29.05 6.25 14.80
N ASN A 301 28.87 7.56 14.61
CA ASN A 301 29.40 8.27 13.44
C ASN A 301 30.93 8.15 13.42
#